data_AF-A0A0L8I327-F1
#
_entry.id   AF-A0A0L8I327-F1
#
_cell.length_a   1.000
_cell.length_b   1.000
_cell.length_c   1.000
_cell.angle_alpha   90.00
_cell.angle_beta   90.00
_cell.angle_gamma   90.00
#
_symmetry.space_group_name_H-M   'P 1'
#
loop_
_entity.id
_entity.type
_entity.pdbx_description
1 polymer ?
#
loop_
_entity_poly.entity_id
_entity_poly.type
_entity_poly.pdbx_seq_one_letter_code
_entity_poly.pdbx_strand_id
1 'polypeptide(L)'
;MKTNRYSGRFCECDKLGCRKYNNSLCGGPTHGKCICGKCACKNQYTGEACEIDVRTKNCLSSSGQLCSDRGKCVKNQCQCETPFSGKVCERRE
;
A
#
# COMPACT_ATOMS: atom_id res chain seq x y z
N MET A 1 -25.81 4.15 -14.95
CA MET A 1 -25.41 2.75 -14.64
C MET A 1 -25.56 2.53 -13.14
N LYS A 2 -26.49 1.68 -12.68
CA LYS A 2 -26.59 1.31 -11.25
C LYS A 2 -25.60 0.18 -10.98
N THR A 3 -24.49 0.46 -10.32
CA THR A 3 -23.57 -0.58 -9.85
C THR A 3 -24.19 -1.21 -8.61
N ASN A 4 -24.39 -2.54 -8.61
CA ASN A 4 -24.91 -3.23 -7.43
C ASN A 4 -23.82 -3.21 -6.34
N ARG A 5 -23.94 -2.21 -5.45
CA ARG A 5 -22.97 -1.86 -4.40
C ARG A 5 -22.83 -2.95 -3.34
N TYR A 6 -23.93 -3.62 -3.02
CA TYR A 6 -23.95 -4.68 -2.02
C TYR A 6 -23.89 -6.06 -2.69
N SER A 7 -23.30 -7.02 -1.99
CA SER A 7 -23.16 -8.43 -2.39
C SER A 7 -23.33 -9.36 -1.20
N GLY A 8 -23.44 -10.65 -1.46
CA GLY A 8 -23.73 -11.66 -0.45
C GLY A 8 -25.20 -12.09 -0.46
N ARG A 9 -25.51 -13.18 0.24
CA ARG A 9 -26.87 -13.75 0.28
C ARG A 9 -27.85 -12.81 0.97
N PHE A 10 -27.35 -11.98 1.88
CA PHE A 10 -28.11 -11.03 2.69
C PHE A 10 -27.68 -9.58 2.42
N CYS A 11 -27.01 -9.30 1.29
CA CYS A 11 -26.47 -7.99 0.95
C CYS A 11 -25.51 -7.40 2.01
N GLU A 12 -24.85 -8.26 2.77
CA GLU A 12 -24.00 -7.91 3.91
C GLU A 12 -22.66 -7.29 3.51
N CYS A 13 -22.25 -7.41 2.24
CA CYS A 13 -20.94 -6.99 1.77
C CYS A 13 -21.00 -5.74 0.89
N ASP A 14 -20.53 -4.60 1.39
CA ASP A 14 -20.30 -3.39 0.58
C ASP A 14 -19.01 -3.53 -0.25
N LYS A 15 -19.14 -3.53 -1.58
CA LYS A 15 -18.01 -3.58 -2.53
C LYS A 15 -17.14 -2.33 -2.50
N LEU A 16 -17.64 -1.24 -1.93
CA LEU A 16 -16.91 0.02 -1.75
C LEU A 16 -16.39 0.19 -0.31
N GLY A 17 -16.63 -0.79 0.57
CA GLY A 17 -16.25 -0.71 1.98
C GLY A 17 -14.76 -0.88 2.27
N CYS A 18 -13.93 -1.15 1.26
CA CYS A 18 -12.48 -1.32 1.47
C CYS A 18 -11.73 0.01 1.56
N ARG A 19 -10.56 -0.02 2.20
CA ARG A 19 -9.62 1.11 2.19
C ARG A 19 -9.13 1.40 0.77
N LYS A 20 -8.89 2.68 0.52
CA LYS A 20 -8.33 3.17 -0.74
C LYS A 20 -6.88 3.56 -0.54
N TYR A 21 -6.08 3.31 -1.56
CA TYR A 21 -4.72 3.81 -1.70
C TYR A 21 -4.58 4.47 -3.06
N ASN A 22 -3.96 5.66 -3.15
CA ASN A 22 -3.89 6.48 -4.36
C ASN A 22 -5.26 6.60 -5.07
N ASN A 23 -6.30 6.94 -4.30
CA ASN A 23 -7.70 7.05 -4.74
C ASN A 23 -8.34 5.78 -5.33
N SER A 24 -7.65 4.63 -5.26
CA SER A 24 -8.12 3.35 -5.80
C SER A 24 -8.41 2.35 -4.69
N LEU A 25 -9.54 1.65 -4.76
CA LEU A 25 -9.88 0.58 -3.81
C LEU A 25 -8.81 -0.51 -3.84
N CYS A 26 -8.22 -0.83 -2.69
CA CYS A 26 -7.14 -1.81 -2.58
C CYS A 26 -5.95 -1.53 -3.53
N GLY A 27 -5.60 -0.25 -3.75
CA GLY A 27 -4.54 0.16 -4.66
C GLY A 27 -4.89 -0.06 -6.15
N GLY A 28 -6.15 -0.40 -6.45
CA GLY A 28 -6.62 -0.71 -7.78
C GLY A 28 -6.52 -2.21 -8.14
N PRO A 29 -7.04 -2.61 -9.31
CA PRO A 29 -7.13 -4.01 -9.73
C PRO A 29 -5.76 -4.67 -9.98
N THR A 30 -4.69 -3.87 -10.12
CA THR A 30 -3.32 -4.34 -10.23
C THR A 30 -2.73 -4.72 -8.87
N HIS A 31 -3.16 -4.08 -7.79
CA HIS A 31 -2.70 -4.31 -6.43
C HIS A 31 -3.56 -5.34 -5.67
N GLY A 32 -4.88 -5.29 -5.83
CA GLY A 32 -5.79 -6.18 -5.11
C GLY A 32 -7.24 -6.11 -5.55
N LYS A 33 -8.09 -6.89 -4.87
CA LYS A 33 -9.55 -6.87 -5.04
C LYS A 33 -10.23 -6.63 -3.69
N CYS A 34 -11.26 -5.80 -3.68
CA CYS A 34 -12.10 -5.61 -2.50
C CYS A 34 -13.06 -6.79 -2.35
N ILE A 35 -13.00 -7.50 -1.22
CA ILE A 35 -13.87 -8.61 -0.86
C ILE A 35 -14.51 -8.27 0.49
N CYS A 36 -15.77 -7.85 0.47
CA CYS A 36 -16.57 -7.61 1.67
C CYS A 36 -15.88 -6.71 2.73
N GLY A 37 -15.40 -5.54 2.31
CA GLY A 37 -14.72 -4.60 3.20
C GLY A 37 -13.25 -4.91 3.51
N LYS A 38 -12.69 -6.02 3.01
CA LYS A 38 -11.26 -6.35 3.12
C LYS A 38 -10.58 -6.42 1.77
N CYS A 39 -9.33 -5.96 1.71
CA CYS A 39 -8.53 -6.05 0.50
C CYS A 39 -7.81 -7.40 0.41
N ALA A 40 -8.11 -8.15 -0.65
CA ALA A 40 -7.34 -9.32 -1.05
C ALA A 40 -6.22 -8.87 -2.00
N CYS A 41 -5.01 -8.70 -1.46
CA CYS A 41 -3.85 -8.24 -2.22
C CYS A 41 -3.26 -9.33 -3.11
N LYS A 42 -2.69 -8.93 -4.25
CA LYS A 42 -1.88 -9.83 -5.08
C LYS A 42 -0.53 -10.08 -4.41
N ASN A 43 0.15 -11.16 -4.80
CA ASN A 43 1.40 -11.65 -4.18
C ASN A 43 2.53 -10.61 -4.04
N GLN A 44 2.53 -9.54 -4.85
CA GLN A 44 3.54 -8.49 -4.81
C GLN A 44 3.19 -7.33 -3.85
N TYR A 45 1.97 -7.33 -3.29
CA TYR A 45 1.47 -6.26 -2.45
C TYR A 45 0.95 -6.76 -1.10
N THR A 46 1.03 -5.92 -0.09
CA THR A 46 0.52 -6.16 1.27
C THR A 46 0.04 -4.85 1.89
N GLY A 47 -0.45 -4.88 3.12
CA GLY A 47 -1.11 -3.75 3.79
C GLY A 47 -2.64 -3.82 3.71
N GLU A 48 -3.33 -2.91 4.41
CA GLU A 48 -4.79 -2.89 4.51
C GLU A 48 -5.47 -2.49 3.19
N ALA A 49 -4.77 -1.72 2.37
CA ALA A 49 -5.20 -1.23 1.07
C ALA A 49 -4.28 -1.71 -0.07
N CYS A 50 -3.47 -2.74 0.15
CA CYS A 50 -2.47 -3.25 -0.81
C CYS A 50 -1.46 -2.19 -1.27
N GLU A 51 -1.11 -1.28 -0.37
CA GLU A 51 -0.26 -0.11 -0.57
C GLU A 51 1.24 -0.42 -0.48
N ILE A 52 1.62 -1.55 0.13
CA ILE A 52 3.01 -1.91 0.38
C ILE A 52 3.48 -2.90 -0.68
N ASP A 53 4.42 -2.51 -1.54
CA ASP A 53 5.12 -3.46 -2.42
C ASP A 53 6.10 -4.29 -1.57
N VAL A 54 5.99 -5.62 -1.66
CA VAL A 54 6.85 -6.55 -0.92
C VAL A 54 8.34 -6.34 -1.26
N ARG A 55 8.65 -5.88 -2.48
CA ARG A 55 10.01 -5.58 -2.95
C ARG A 55 10.59 -4.30 -2.36
N THR A 56 9.76 -3.40 -1.83
CA THR A 56 10.19 -2.14 -1.21
C THR A 56 9.83 -2.07 0.27
N LYS A 57 9.30 -3.16 0.85
CA LYS A 57 8.88 -3.24 2.25
C LYS A 57 9.94 -2.78 3.25
N ASN A 58 11.22 -3.08 3.00
CA ASN A 58 12.31 -2.65 3.90
C ASN A 58 12.69 -1.18 3.76
N CYS A 59 12.23 -0.53 2.70
CA CYS A 59 12.41 0.90 2.46
C CYS A 59 11.27 1.75 3.03
N LEU A 60 10.13 1.16 3.41
CA LEU A 60 9.05 1.92 4.04
C LEU A 60 9.42 2.32 5.46
N SER A 61 9.32 3.61 5.75
CA SER A 61 9.35 4.13 7.12
C SER A 61 8.05 3.79 7.88
N SER A 62 8.05 4.04 9.19
CA SER A 62 6.85 3.97 10.02
C SER A 62 5.74 4.94 9.60
N SER A 63 6.09 6.03 8.90
CA SER A 63 5.14 6.98 8.31
C SER A 63 4.58 6.52 6.95
N GLY A 64 5.00 5.36 6.44
CA GLY A 64 4.58 4.86 5.12
C GLY A 64 5.32 5.49 3.94
N GLN A 65 6.35 6.29 4.20
CA GLN A 65 7.16 6.95 3.16
C GLN A 65 8.32 6.04 2.74
N LEU A 66 8.60 6.01 1.44
CA LEU A 66 9.77 5.28 0.93
C LEU A 66 11.03 6.08 1.24
N CYS A 67 11.95 5.49 2.00
CA CYS A 67 13.21 6.10 2.39
C CYS A 67 13.04 7.50 3.01
N SER A 68 11.94 7.69 3.76
CA SER A 68 11.56 8.97 4.37
C SER A 68 11.56 10.16 3.39
N ASP A 69 11.32 9.91 2.10
CA ASP A 69 11.43 10.88 1.00
C ASP A 69 12.81 11.58 0.92
N ARG A 70 13.85 10.92 1.45
CA ARG A 70 15.25 11.41 1.54
C ARG A 70 16.22 10.46 0.86
N GLY A 71 15.72 9.62 -0.04
CA GLY A 71 16.50 8.61 -0.72
C GLY A 71 15.68 7.83 -1.73
N LYS A 72 16.35 6.93 -2.44
CA LYS A 72 15.73 6.04 -3.42
C LYS A 72 15.78 4.61 -2.93
N CYS A 73 14.65 3.90 -3.00
CA CYS A 73 14.61 2.48 -2.72
C CYS A 73 15.14 1.70 -3.94
N VAL A 74 16.29 1.05 -3.78
CA VAL A 74 16.92 0.22 -4.81
C VAL A 74 17.13 -1.18 -4.23
N LYS A 75 16.54 -2.20 -4.87
CA LYS A 75 16.63 -3.61 -4.42
C LYS A 75 16.29 -3.81 -2.93
N ASN A 76 15.19 -3.20 -2.47
CA ASN A 76 14.70 -3.29 -1.09
C ASN A 76 15.64 -2.68 -0.03
N GLN A 77 16.52 -1.75 -0.43
CA GLN A 77 17.39 -0.97 0.44
C GLN A 77 17.33 0.50 0.05
N CYS A 78 17.42 1.40 1.01
CA CYS A 78 17.44 2.84 0.75
C CYS A 78 18.85 3.33 0.42
N GLN A 79 19.00 3.95 -0.74
CA GLN A 79 20.13 4.83 -1.03
C GLN A 79 19.76 6.24 -0.58
N CYS A 80 20.28 6.64 0.58
CA CYS A 80 20.00 7.95 1.17
C CYS A 80 20.78 9.06 0.47
N GLU A 81 20.14 10.22 0.34
CA GLU A 81 20.79 11.45 -0.11
C GLU A 81 21.53 12.09 1.06
N THR A 82 22.74 12.61 0.82
CA THR A 82 23.51 13.33 1.84
C THR A 82 22.74 14.58 2.30
N PRO A 83 22.67 14.88 3.62
CA PRO A 83 23.40 14.25 4.73
C PRO A 83 22.56 13.25 5.53
N PHE A 84 21.63 12.51 4.90
CA PHE A 84 20.78 11.56 5.60
C PHE A 84 21.39 10.15 5.67
N SER A 85 21.08 9.44 6.76
CA SER A 85 21.55 8.08 7.04
C SER A 85 20.48 7.27 7.77
N GLY A 86 20.72 5.97 7.96
CA GLY A 86 19.78 5.03 8.56
C GLY A 86 19.16 4.06 7.55
N LYS A 87 18.32 3.14 8.04
CA LYS A 87 17.77 2.07 7.19
C LYS A 87 16.79 2.62 6.14
N VAL A 88 16.07 3.67 6.51
CA VAL A 88 15.08 4.36 5.68
C VAL A 88 15.36 5.85 5.61
N CYS A 89 16.63 6.27 5.78
CA CYS A 89 17.06 7.67 5.71
C CYS A 89 16.40 8.58 6.77
N GLU A 90 16.09 8.00 7.93
CA GLU A 90 15.39 8.66 9.02
C GLU A 90 16.30 9.61 9.82
N ARG A 91 17.61 9.38 9.83
CA ARG A 91 18.60 10.20 10.55
C ARG A 91 19.26 11.21 9.63
N ARG A 92 19.66 12.34 10.19
CA ARG A 92 20.50 13.37 9.55
C ARG A 92 21.85 13.38 10.26
N GLU A 93 22.93 13.37 9.50
CA GLU A 93 24.30 13.62 9.98
C GLU A 93 24.77 15.05 9.68
#